data_AF-A0A1Z4EBG4-F1
#
_entry.id   AF-A0A1Z4EBG4-F1
#
_cell.length_a   1.000
_cell.length_b   1.000
_cell.length_c   1.000
_cell.angle_alpha   90.00
_cell.angle_beta   90.00
_cell.angle_gamma   90.00
#
_symmetry.space_group_name_H-M   'P 1'
#
loop_
_entity.id
_entity.type
_entity.pdbx_description
1 polymer ?
#
loop_
_entity_poly.entity_id
_entity_poly.type
_entity_poly.pdbx_seq_one_letter_code
_entity_poly.pdbx_strand_id
1 'polypeptide(L)'
;MARSDNDSWDLASSVGATATAVATQRAMASQGPEPLLDDPWADPLVRAVGSQTFITLLDGERGDNADPVLSRQPVREQITVRTRFFDDFFLRAAESGIRQAVIVASGLDTRAYRLPWPAGAVVYEIDQPEVIEFKTRTLAGLGAEPSATRRTVAIDLRDDWPAALSAAGFDPAQPTAWSAEGLLVYLPPDAQDRLLDNITALSAPAAGLPPNTWTCATSRRTGRRS
;
A
#
# COMPACT_ATOMS: atom_id res chain seq x y z
N MET A 1 5.83 21.02 2.55
CA MET A 1 5.72 21.40 3.97
C MET A 1 6.21 20.19 4.76
N ALA A 2 7.25 20.33 5.57
CA ALA A 2 7.79 19.22 6.36
C ALA A 2 6.81 18.88 7.50
N ARG A 3 6.51 17.59 7.68
CA ARG A 3 5.58 17.09 8.70
C ARG A 3 6.17 17.25 10.10
N SER A 4 5.32 17.42 11.12
CA SER A 4 5.71 17.41 12.53
C SER A 4 5.22 16.15 13.24
N ASP A 5 5.81 15.85 14.40
CA ASP A 5 5.64 14.59 15.14
C ASP A 5 4.23 14.27 15.64
N ASN A 6 3.24 15.15 15.40
CA ASN A 6 1.91 15.11 16.02
C ASN A 6 0.75 15.08 15.02
N ASP A 7 0.98 14.67 13.76
CA ASP A 7 -0.10 14.49 12.80
C ASP A 7 -1.02 13.33 13.26
N SER A 8 -2.23 13.69 13.73
CA SER A 8 -3.32 12.76 14.04
C SER A 8 -4.16 12.47 12.80
N TRP A 9 -4.75 11.28 12.74
CA TRP A 9 -5.56 10.87 11.60
C TRP A 9 -7.01 11.33 11.72
N ASP A 10 -7.48 11.93 10.64
CA ASP A 10 -8.87 12.13 10.25
C ASP A 10 -8.90 11.74 8.77
N LEU A 11 -10.00 11.21 8.24
CA LEU A 11 -10.16 10.95 6.80
C LEU A 11 -9.96 12.24 5.97
N ALA A 12 -10.15 13.42 6.60
CA ALA A 12 -9.83 14.74 6.08
C ALA A 12 -8.38 15.23 6.35
N SER A 13 -7.56 14.48 7.08
CA SER A 13 -6.15 14.83 7.35
C SER A 13 -5.24 14.48 6.16
N SER A 14 -4.01 15.01 6.19
CA SER A 14 -3.06 14.97 5.06
C SER A 14 -2.70 13.55 4.59
N VAL A 15 -2.78 12.55 5.48
CA VAL A 15 -2.49 11.14 5.19
C VAL A 15 -3.68 10.47 4.49
N GLY A 16 -4.89 10.66 5.00
CA GLY A 16 -6.13 10.16 4.37
C GLY A 16 -6.32 10.71 2.95
N ALA A 17 -6.07 12.00 2.75
CA ALA A 17 -6.14 12.63 1.43
C ALA A 17 -5.15 12.03 0.41
N THR A 18 -3.92 11.69 0.84
CA THR A 18 -2.91 11.10 -0.04
C THR A 18 -3.28 9.66 -0.43
N ALA A 19 -3.74 8.85 0.53
CA ALA A 19 -4.17 7.48 0.27
C ALA A 19 -5.36 7.44 -0.70
N THR A 20 -6.35 8.32 -0.51
CA THR A 20 -7.49 8.46 -1.41
C THR A 20 -7.08 8.98 -2.79
N ALA A 21 -6.12 9.91 -2.87
CA ALA A 21 -5.58 10.37 -4.15
C ALA A 21 -4.93 9.22 -4.95
N VAL A 22 -4.08 8.41 -4.31
CA VAL A 22 -3.45 7.24 -4.96
C VAL A 22 -4.50 6.22 -5.40
N ALA A 23 -5.48 5.91 -4.53
CA ALA A 23 -6.58 5.00 -4.89
C ALA A 23 -7.42 5.54 -6.07
N THR A 24 -7.67 6.85 -6.12
CA THR A 24 -8.35 7.51 -7.24
C THR A 24 -7.60 7.31 -8.55
N GLN A 25 -6.27 7.47 -8.54
CA GLN A 25 -5.46 7.21 -9.75
C GLN A 25 -5.50 5.75 -10.18
N ARG A 26 -5.50 4.79 -9.22
CA ARG A 26 -5.62 3.36 -9.53
C ARG A 26 -7.00 3.01 -10.10
N ALA A 27 -8.06 3.58 -9.53
CA ALA A 27 -9.42 3.45 -10.04
C ALA A 27 -9.51 3.94 -11.49
N MET A 28 -9.02 5.16 -11.78
CA MET A 28 -8.97 5.68 -13.14
C MET A 28 -8.14 4.77 -14.06
N ALA A 29 -6.98 4.27 -13.63
CA ALA A 29 -6.14 3.36 -14.40
C ALA A 29 -6.78 1.98 -14.63
N SER A 30 -7.83 1.61 -13.89
CA SER A 30 -8.59 0.37 -14.04
C SER A 30 -9.86 0.53 -14.88
N GLN A 31 -10.14 1.74 -15.38
CA GLN A 31 -11.30 2.04 -16.23
C GLN A 31 -10.91 2.11 -17.72
N GLY A 32 -11.90 1.89 -18.59
CA GLY A 32 -11.77 2.01 -20.05
C GLY A 32 -11.59 0.66 -20.77
N PRO A 33 -11.48 0.67 -22.11
CA PRO A 33 -11.40 -0.55 -22.92
C PRO A 33 -10.06 -1.28 -22.83
N GLU A 34 -8.99 -0.58 -22.46
CA GLU A 34 -7.64 -1.13 -22.28
C GLU A 34 -7.09 -0.70 -20.91
N PRO A 35 -7.63 -1.26 -19.81
CA PRO A 35 -7.24 -0.85 -18.47
C PRO A 35 -5.78 -1.20 -18.20
N LEU A 36 -5.06 -0.27 -17.57
CA LEU A 36 -3.66 -0.47 -17.21
C LEU A 36 -3.51 -1.19 -15.88
N LEU A 37 -4.51 -1.16 -15.02
CA LEU A 37 -4.55 -1.92 -13.77
C LEU A 37 -5.84 -2.74 -13.72
N ASP A 38 -5.83 -3.77 -12.88
CA ASP A 38 -7.03 -4.47 -12.47
C ASP A 38 -7.15 -4.31 -10.96
N ASP A 39 -7.79 -3.20 -10.53
CA ASP A 39 -8.12 -2.91 -9.14
C ASP A 39 -9.63 -2.61 -9.02
N PRO A 40 -10.48 -3.65 -8.95
CA PRO A 40 -11.94 -3.49 -8.95
C PRO A 40 -12.47 -2.80 -7.68
N TRP A 41 -11.63 -2.70 -6.66
CA TRP A 41 -11.99 -2.18 -5.34
C TRP A 41 -11.61 -0.71 -5.14
N ALA A 42 -10.74 -0.16 -6.00
CA ALA A 42 -10.27 1.22 -5.85
C ALA A 42 -11.39 2.27 -5.98
N ASP A 43 -12.23 2.18 -7.01
CA ASP A 43 -13.34 3.13 -7.22
C ASP A 43 -14.35 3.09 -6.05
N PRO A 44 -14.89 1.90 -5.67
CA PRO A 44 -15.77 1.79 -4.51
C PRO A 44 -15.16 2.33 -3.20
N LEU A 45 -13.87 2.07 -2.93
CA LEU A 45 -13.18 2.58 -1.75
C LEU A 45 -13.09 4.12 -1.76
N VAL A 46 -12.74 4.72 -2.89
CA VAL A 46 -12.69 6.18 -3.02
C VAL A 46 -14.07 6.81 -2.81
N ARG A 47 -15.12 6.21 -3.38
CA ARG A 47 -16.50 6.68 -3.16
C ARG A 47 -16.93 6.54 -1.69
N ALA A 48 -16.54 5.46 -1.03
CA ALA A 48 -16.83 5.25 0.39
C ALA A 48 -16.09 6.22 1.32
N VAL A 49 -14.93 6.76 0.92
CA VAL A 49 -14.28 7.87 1.65
C VAL A 49 -15.15 9.13 1.62
N GLY A 50 -15.98 9.31 0.58
CA GLY A 50 -16.99 10.38 0.53
C GLY A 50 -16.44 11.77 0.21
N SER A 51 -15.17 11.88 -0.21
CA SER A 51 -14.60 13.17 -0.62
C SER A 51 -15.08 13.55 -2.02
N GLN A 52 -15.92 14.57 -2.09
CA GLN A 52 -16.51 15.05 -3.34
C GLN A 52 -15.45 15.41 -4.38
N THR A 53 -14.30 15.94 -3.96
CA THR A 53 -13.18 16.26 -4.86
C THR A 53 -12.68 15.04 -5.63
N PHE A 54 -12.53 13.89 -4.97
CA PHE A 54 -12.06 12.66 -5.62
C PHE A 54 -13.18 11.97 -6.41
N ILE A 55 -14.42 12.01 -5.93
CA ILE A 55 -15.58 11.46 -6.62
C ILE A 55 -15.81 12.17 -7.96
N THR A 56 -15.84 13.51 -7.97
CA THR A 56 -15.96 14.32 -9.20
C THR A 56 -14.81 14.03 -10.17
N LEU A 57 -13.59 13.80 -9.67
CA LEU A 57 -12.45 13.41 -10.51
C LEU A 57 -12.65 12.01 -11.14
N LEU A 58 -13.21 11.04 -10.41
CA LEU A 58 -13.54 9.71 -10.93
C LEU A 58 -14.65 9.75 -11.98
N ASP A 59 -15.65 10.60 -11.78
CA ASP A 59 -16.79 10.74 -12.70
C ASP A 59 -16.40 11.47 -14.01
N GLY A 60 -15.15 11.92 -14.13
CA GLY A 60 -14.63 12.61 -15.31
C GLY A 60 -15.14 14.06 -15.43
N GLU A 61 -15.80 14.56 -14.39
CA GLU A 61 -16.28 15.93 -14.32
C GLU A 61 -15.09 16.86 -14.06
N ARG A 62 -14.79 17.74 -15.02
CA ARG A 62 -13.85 18.86 -14.79
C ARG A 62 -14.54 19.87 -13.89
N GLY A 63 -14.50 19.65 -12.58
CA GLY A 63 -14.80 20.72 -11.64
C GLY A 63 -13.81 21.86 -11.85
N ASP A 64 -14.28 23.11 -11.80
CA ASP A 64 -13.46 24.33 -11.90
C ASP A 64 -12.32 24.42 -10.85
N ASN A 65 -12.28 23.46 -9.91
CA ASN A 65 -11.34 23.34 -8.78
C ASN A 65 -10.63 21.96 -8.69
N ALA A 66 -10.56 21.17 -9.77
CA ALA A 66 -9.77 19.94 -9.76
C ALA A 66 -8.28 20.25 -9.49
N ASP A 67 -7.65 19.59 -8.51
CA ASP A 67 -6.22 19.79 -8.22
C ASP A 67 -5.41 19.56 -9.51
N PRO A 68 -4.72 20.59 -10.03
CA PRO A 68 -3.95 20.50 -11.27
C PRO A 68 -2.86 19.43 -11.22
N VAL A 69 -2.44 18.97 -10.04
CA VAL A 69 -1.43 17.92 -9.87
C VAL A 69 -2.04 16.53 -10.04
N LEU A 70 -3.24 16.30 -9.51
CA LEU A 70 -3.92 15.00 -9.59
C LEU A 70 -4.58 14.74 -10.96
N SER A 71 -4.85 15.80 -11.71
CA SER A 71 -5.38 15.73 -13.08
C SER A 71 -4.29 15.61 -14.16
N ARG A 72 -2.99 15.60 -13.79
CA ARG A 72 -1.86 15.45 -14.71
C ARG A 72 -1.66 13.99 -15.10
N GLN A 73 -1.76 13.69 -16.40
CA GLN A 73 -1.41 12.38 -16.97
C GLN A 73 -0.10 11.77 -16.41
N PRO A 74 1.01 12.54 -16.27
CA PRO A 74 2.25 12.00 -15.70
C PRO A 74 2.13 11.42 -14.29
N VAL A 75 1.24 11.96 -13.44
CA VAL A 75 1.01 11.43 -12.09
C VAL A 75 0.24 10.11 -12.16
N ARG A 76 -0.78 10.02 -13.02
CA ARG A 76 -1.51 8.77 -13.27
C ARG A 76 -0.59 7.68 -13.79
N GLU A 77 0.25 7.98 -14.78
CA GLU A 77 1.24 7.04 -15.33
C GLU A 77 2.24 6.58 -14.27
N GLN A 78 2.75 7.50 -13.46
CA GLN A 78 3.67 7.16 -12.37
C GLN A 78 3.01 6.21 -11.37
N ILE A 79 1.78 6.48 -10.92
CA ILE A 79 1.05 5.61 -9.98
C ILE A 79 0.74 4.26 -10.63
N THR A 80 0.39 4.24 -11.90
CA THR A 80 0.10 3.02 -12.66
C THR A 80 1.34 2.12 -12.75
N VAL A 81 2.47 2.67 -13.19
CA VAL A 81 3.74 1.94 -13.27
C VAL A 81 4.19 1.48 -11.89
N ARG A 82 4.07 2.34 -10.87
CA ARG A 82 4.40 1.99 -9.49
C ARG A 82 3.53 0.84 -8.98
N THR A 83 2.23 0.87 -9.25
CA THR A 83 1.31 -0.20 -8.83
C THR A 83 1.70 -1.51 -9.49
N ARG A 84 1.90 -1.53 -10.83
CA ARG A 84 2.34 -2.73 -11.56
C ARG A 84 3.66 -3.28 -11.04
N PHE A 85 4.64 -2.42 -10.77
CA PHE A 85 5.94 -2.84 -10.24
C PHE A 85 5.79 -3.62 -8.92
N PHE A 86 4.98 -3.11 -7.99
CA PHE A 86 4.75 -3.77 -6.72
C PHE A 86 3.86 -5.02 -6.84
N ASP A 87 2.93 -5.05 -7.80
CA ASP A 87 2.15 -6.26 -8.12
C ASP A 87 3.08 -7.36 -8.62
N ASP A 88 3.90 -7.05 -9.63
CA ASP A 88 4.89 -7.98 -10.20
C ASP A 88 5.89 -8.44 -9.13
N PHE A 89 6.31 -7.55 -8.23
CA PHE A 89 7.19 -7.90 -7.11
C PHE A 89 6.58 -9.01 -6.22
N PHE A 90 5.33 -8.83 -5.80
CA PHE A 90 4.65 -9.83 -4.96
C PHE A 90 4.38 -11.13 -5.70
N LEU A 91 3.98 -11.06 -6.97
CA LEU A 91 3.76 -12.24 -7.79
C LEU A 91 5.05 -13.05 -8.00
N ARG A 92 6.17 -12.39 -8.34
CA ARG A 92 7.47 -13.05 -8.49
C ARG A 92 7.99 -13.63 -7.18
N ALA A 93 7.77 -12.94 -6.05
CA ALA A 93 8.10 -13.47 -4.74
C ALA A 93 7.30 -14.75 -4.45
N ALA A 94 5.99 -14.74 -4.73
CA ALA A 94 5.12 -15.88 -4.56
C ALA A 94 5.52 -17.08 -5.46
N GLU A 95 5.85 -16.81 -6.73
CA GLU A 95 6.39 -17.78 -7.70
C GLU A 95 7.71 -18.41 -7.20
N SER A 96 8.53 -17.63 -6.48
CA SER A 96 9.79 -18.08 -5.88
C SER A 96 9.60 -18.88 -4.57
N GLY A 97 8.36 -19.15 -4.18
CA GLY A 97 8.03 -19.95 -3.00
C GLY A 97 7.77 -19.14 -1.72
N ILE A 98 7.86 -17.80 -1.76
CA ILE A 98 7.53 -16.97 -0.61
C ILE A 98 6.02 -17.07 -0.34
N ARG A 99 5.63 -17.23 0.94
CA ARG A 99 4.23 -17.31 1.39
C ARG A 99 3.86 -16.24 2.40
N GLN A 100 4.81 -15.42 2.84
CA GLN A 100 4.59 -14.33 3.79
C GLN A 100 4.84 -13.00 3.09
N ALA A 101 3.84 -12.12 3.09
CA ALA A 101 3.93 -10.78 2.54
C ALA A 101 3.54 -9.75 3.59
N VAL A 102 4.24 -8.62 3.64
CA VAL A 102 3.92 -7.51 4.54
C VAL A 102 3.84 -6.22 3.74
N ILE A 103 2.69 -5.54 3.85
CA ILE A 103 2.41 -4.24 3.24
C ILE A 103 2.41 -3.20 4.37
N VAL A 104 3.45 -2.38 4.40
CA VAL A 104 3.65 -1.32 5.41
C VAL A 104 2.98 -0.02 4.96
N ALA A 105 2.23 0.62 5.86
CA ALA A 105 1.34 1.74 5.54
C ALA A 105 0.38 1.39 4.40
N SER A 106 -0.37 0.30 4.59
CA SER A 106 -1.18 -0.31 3.54
C SER A 106 -2.27 0.59 2.94
N GLY A 107 -2.72 1.63 3.65
CA GLY A 107 -3.70 2.60 3.19
C GLY A 107 -4.92 1.92 2.57
N LEU A 108 -5.27 2.38 1.37
CA LEU A 108 -6.31 1.80 0.53
C LEU A 108 -5.79 0.75 -0.46
N ASP A 109 -4.64 0.12 -0.20
CA ASP A 109 -4.14 -1.01 -0.97
C ASP A 109 -5.10 -2.22 -0.85
N THR A 110 -5.40 -2.82 -2.00
CA THR A 110 -6.36 -3.91 -2.21
C THR A 110 -5.69 -5.20 -2.69
N ARG A 111 -4.35 -5.29 -2.70
CA ARG A 111 -3.58 -6.45 -3.17
C ARG A 111 -3.96 -7.76 -2.48
N ALA A 112 -4.30 -7.72 -1.19
CA ALA A 112 -4.80 -8.89 -0.45
C ALA A 112 -6.15 -9.43 -0.97
N TYR A 113 -6.89 -8.63 -1.75
CA TYR A 113 -8.22 -8.93 -2.30
C TYR A 113 -8.20 -9.18 -3.81
N ARG A 114 -7.21 -8.67 -4.54
CA ARG A 114 -7.19 -8.72 -6.01
C ARG A 114 -6.06 -9.53 -6.62
N LEU A 115 -4.92 -9.69 -5.94
CA LEU A 115 -3.82 -10.49 -6.49
C LEU A 115 -4.10 -11.99 -6.33
N PRO A 116 -3.72 -12.83 -7.32
CA PRO A 116 -3.90 -14.28 -7.26
C PRO A 116 -2.85 -14.95 -6.36
N TRP A 117 -2.96 -14.78 -5.05
CA TRP A 117 -2.02 -15.38 -4.11
C TRP A 117 -2.09 -16.91 -4.10
N PRO A 118 -0.95 -17.62 -3.96
CA PRO A 118 -0.95 -19.07 -3.84
C PRO A 118 -1.57 -19.53 -2.52
N ALA A 119 -2.07 -20.77 -2.49
CA ALA A 119 -2.61 -21.37 -1.27
C ALA A 119 -1.61 -21.33 -0.11
N GLY A 120 -2.11 -21.00 1.08
CA GLY A 120 -1.30 -20.84 2.29
C GLY A 120 -0.55 -19.51 2.40
N ALA A 121 -0.69 -18.60 1.42
CA ALA A 121 -0.14 -17.25 1.54
C ALA A 121 -0.83 -16.46 2.67
N VAL A 122 -0.02 -15.74 3.44
CA VAL A 122 -0.46 -14.80 4.47
C VAL A 122 0.00 -13.40 4.10
N VAL A 123 -0.95 -12.47 4.02
CA VAL A 123 -0.70 -11.06 3.73
C VAL A 123 -0.98 -10.25 4.99
N TYR A 124 0.08 -9.67 5.55
CA TYR A 124 0.01 -8.75 6.67
C TYR A 124 -0.13 -7.32 6.16
N GLU A 125 -1.10 -6.60 6.68
CA GLU A 125 -1.27 -5.17 6.42
C GLU A 125 -1.05 -4.40 7.70
N ILE A 126 -0.06 -3.49 7.70
CA ILE A 126 0.24 -2.62 8.82
C ILE A 126 -0.22 -1.21 8.46
N ASP A 127 -1.11 -0.65 9.27
CA ASP A 127 -1.49 0.76 9.18
C ASP A 127 -2.21 1.20 10.46
N GLN A 128 -2.50 2.49 10.56
CA GLN A 128 -3.27 3.08 11.64
C GLN A 128 -4.63 2.38 11.80
N PRO A 129 -5.10 2.20 13.05
CA PRO A 129 -6.33 1.44 13.33
C PRO A 129 -7.54 1.88 12.51
N GLU A 130 -7.76 3.18 12.37
CA GLU A 130 -8.90 3.75 11.68
C GLU A 130 -8.86 3.48 10.16
N VAL A 131 -7.66 3.46 9.56
CA VAL A 131 -7.44 3.11 8.13
C VAL A 131 -7.81 1.65 7.90
N ILE A 132 -7.29 0.76 8.76
CA ILE A 132 -7.54 -0.68 8.70
C ILE A 132 -9.03 -0.96 8.86
N GLU A 133 -9.67 -0.38 9.88
CA GLU A 133 -11.09 -0.56 10.16
C GLU A 133 -11.94 -0.07 8.98
N PHE A 134 -11.68 1.15 8.48
CA PHE A 134 -12.39 1.72 7.34
C PHE A 134 -12.33 0.80 6.12
N LYS A 135 -11.13 0.37 5.73
CA LYS A 135 -10.94 -0.49 4.55
C LYS A 135 -11.61 -1.84 4.73
N THR A 136 -11.43 -2.48 5.89
CA THR A 136 -12.01 -3.79 6.18
C THR A 136 -13.54 -3.75 6.17
N ARG A 137 -14.15 -2.78 6.86
CA ARG A 137 -15.62 -2.64 6.88
C ARG A 137 -16.18 -2.35 5.49
N THR A 138 -15.53 -1.47 4.74
CA THR A 138 -16.00 -1.07 3.40
C THR A 138 -15.94 -2.25 2.44
N LEU A 139 -14.81 -2.95 2.38
CA LEU A 139 -14.64 -4.12 1.49
C LEU A 139 -15.58 -5.27 1.86
N ALA A 140 -15.78 -5.53 3.15
CA ALA A 140 -16.76 -6.51 3.61
C ALA A 140 -18.20 -6.11 3.19
N GLY A 141 -18.56 -4.83 3.33
CA GLY A 141 -19.86 -4.30 2.87
C GLY A 141 -20.09 -4.40 1.37
N LEU A 142 -19.01 -4.45 0.58
CA LEU A 142 -19.02 -4.65 -0.87
C LEU A 142 -18.98 -6.15 -1.27
N GLY A 143 -18.91 -7.06 -0.29
CA GLY A 143 -18.78 -8.51 -0.54
C GLY A 143 -17.41 -8.94 -1.06
N ALA A 144 -16.36 -8.13 -0.84
CA ALA A 144 -15.00 -8.47 -1.22
C ALA A 144 -14.40 -9.47 -0.22
N GLU A 145 -13.97 -10.62 -0.72
CA GLU A 145 -13.25 -11.63 0.06
C GLU A 145 -11.75 -11.58 -0.28
N PRO A 146 -10.84 -11.63 0.73
CA PRO A 146 -9.42 -11.75 0.48
C PRO A 146 -9.07 -13.02 -0.32
N SER A 147 -8.15 -12.90 -1.27
CA SER A 147 -7.61 -14.04 -2.04
C SER A 147 -6.49 -14.79 -1.32
N ALA A 148 -6.06 -14.29 -0.15
CA ALA A 148 -5.08 -14.88 0.75
C ALA A 148 -5.57 -14.84 2.20
N THR A 149 -4.86 -15.50 3.12
CA THR A 149 -5.09 -15.26 4.55
C THR A 149 -4.63 -13.85 4.89
N ARG A 150 -5.56 -12.91 5.00
CA ARG A 150 -5.27 -11.52 5.35
C ARG A 150 -5.21 -11.37 6.88
N ARG A 151 -4.15 -10.75 7.39
CA ARG A 151 -3.99 -10.39 8.80
C ARG A 151 -3.69 -8.91 8.94
N THR A 152 -4.46 -8.21 9.77
CA THR A 152 -4.30 -6.78 9.97
C THR A 152 -3.55 -6.50 11.25
N VAL A 153 -2.57 -5.59 11.18
CA VAL A 153 -1.81 -5.06 12.31
C VAL A 153 -2.17 -3.59 12.42
N ALA A 154 -3.22 -3.30 13.19
CA ALA A 154 -3.76 -1.97 13.42
C ALA A 154 -2.88 -1.21 14.42
N ILE A 155 -1.87 -0.49 13.93
CA ILE A 155 -0.89 0.24 14.75
C ILE A 155 -0.23 1.37 13.96
N ASP A 156 0.13 2.46 14.64
CA ASP A 156 0.96 3.51 14.05
C ASP A 156 2.42 3.03 13.88
N LEU A 157 3.06 3.36 12.77
CA LEU A 157 4.45 2.95 12.50
C LEU A 157 5.48 3.61 13.44
N ARG A 158 5.07 4.62 14.21
CA ARG A 158 5.87 5.25 15.28
C ARG A 158 5.90 4.41 16.56
N ASP A 159 4.93 3.52 16.75
CA ASP A 159 4.82 2.63 17.90
C ASP A 159 5.54 1.28 17.64
N ASP A 160 5.42 0.34 18.57
CA ASP A 160 6.06 -0.99 18.50
C ASP A 160 5.31 -1.95 17.54
N TRP A 161 5.27 -1.57 16.27
CA TRP A 161 4.70 -2.39 15.20
C TRP A 161 5.44 -3.72 14.98
N PRO A 162 6.76 -3.88 15.23
CA PRO A 162 7.41 -5.19 15.19
C PRO A 162 6.78 -6.19 16.16
N ALA A 163 6.57 -5.78 17.43
CA ALA A 163 5.93 -6.65 18.41
C ALA A 163 4.48 -6.96 18.04
N ALA A 164 3.72 -5.97 17.56
CA ALA A 164 2.35 -6.16 17.10
C ALA A 164 2.26 -7.11 15.90
N LEU A 165 3.20 -7.03 14.96
CA LEU A 165 3.29 -7.92 13.80
C LEU A 165 3.58 -9.36 14.23
N SER A 166 4.54 -9.58 15.14
CA SER A 166 4.80 -10.90 15.71
C SER A 166 3.59 -11.46 16.46
N ALA A 167 2.87 -10.62 17.22
CA ALA A 167 1.65 -11.01 17.92
C ALA A 167 0.51 -11.40 16.96
N ALA A 168 0.47 -10.80 15.75
CA ALA A 168 -0.43 -11.21 14.67
C ALA A 168 -0.01 -12.54 14.00
N GLY A 169 1.06 -13.18 14.50
CA GLY A 169 1.53 -14.49 14.07
C GLY A 169 2.48 -14.47 12.87
N PHE A 170 3.14 -13.33 12.63
CA PHE A 170 4.27 -13.23 11.70
C PHE A 170 5.44 -14.08 12.17
N ASP A 171 6.06 -14.80 11.25
CA ASP A 171 7.21 -15.66 11.52
C ASP A 171 8.50 -15.08 10.92
N PRO A 172 9.42 -14.51 11.73
CA PRO A 172 10.67 -13.94 11.22
C PRO A 172 11.66 -15.00 10.70
N ALA A 173 11.41 -16.30 10.93
CA ALA A 173 12.21 -17.37 10.36
C ALA A 173 11.82 -17.68 8.90
N GLN A 174 10.67 -17.19 8.42
CA GLN A 174 10.20 -17.42 7.06
C GLN A 174 10.59 -16.27 6.12
N PRO A 175 11.00 -16.58 4.87
CA PRO A 175 11.18 -15.58 3.83
C PRO A 175 9.93 -14.70 3.68
N THR A 176 10.15 -13.39 3.62
CA THR A 176 9.06 -12.40 3.59
C THR A 176 9.26 -11.44 2.42
N ALA A 177 8.17 -11.12 1.72
CA ALA A 177 8.13 -10.04 0.75
C ALA A 177 7.59 -8.76 1.42
N TRP A 178 8.42 -7.73 1.52
CA TRP A 178 8.08 -6.44 2.13
C TRP A 178 7.80 -5.38 1.08
N SER A 179 6.72 -4.62 1.25
CA SER A 179 6.49 -3.37 0.52
C SER A 179 6.31 -2.18 1.47
N ALA A 180 6.96 -1.07 1.13
CA ALA A 180 6.73 0.25 1.71
C ALA A 180 6.50 1.25 0.56
N GLU A 181 5.30 1.21 -0.02
CA GLU A 181 4.93 2.01 -1.18
C GLU A 181 4.53 3.43 -0.78
N GLY A 182 5.17 4.45 -1.37
CA GLY A 182 4.76 5.84 -1.14
C GLY A 182 4.96 6.35 0.28
N LEU A 183 5.62 5.62 1.16
CA LEU A 183 5.79 5.95 2.57
C LEU A 183 7.02 6.82 2.85
N LEU A 184 8.19 6.41 2.32
CA LEU A 184 9.50 6.97 2.73
C LEU A 184 9.61 8.48 2.54
N VAL A 185 8.98 9.05 1.51
CA VAL A 185 9.00 10.51 1.23
C VAL A 185 8.37 11.35 2.34
N TYR A 186 7.57 10.72 3.19
CA TYR A 186 6.84 11.38 4.26
C TYR A 186 7.47 11.21 5.64
N LEU A 187 8.46 10.34 5.77
CA LEU A 187 9.12 10.06 7.03
C LEU A 187 10.34 10.96 7.21
N PRO A 188 10.58 11.50 8.41
CA PRO A 188 11.88 12.07 8.77
C PRO A 188 13.00 11.05 8.54
N PRO A 189 14.25 11.48 8.26
CA PRO A 189 15.37 10.59 7.98
C PRO A 189 15.54 9.46 9.04
N ASP A 190 15.53 9.81 10.32
CA ASP A 190 15.66 8.84 11.41
C ASP A 190 14.53 7.81 11.43
N ALA A 191 13.32 8.20 11.03
CA ALA A 191 12.19 7.28 10.94
C ALA A 191 12.28 6.36 9.71
N GLN A 192 12.91 6.81 8.62
CA GLN A 192 13.22 5.94 7.47
C GLN A 192 14.24 4.87 7.85
N ASP A 193 15.30 5.28 8.56
CA ASP A 193 16.36 4.35 8.98
C ASP A 193 15.81 3.33 9.99
N ARG A 194 15.06 3.78 11.02
CA ARG A 194 14.40 2.87 11.98
C ARG A 194 13.45 1.88 11.30
N LEU A 195 12.68 2.31 10.30
CA LEU A 195 11.80 1.43 9.54
C LEU A 195 12.60 0.33 8.83
N LEU A 196 13.69 0.71 8.15
CA LEU A 196 14.52 -0.22 7.40
C LEU A 196 15.30 -1.17 8.33
N ASP A 197 15.75 -0.69 9.48
CA ASP A 197 16.40 -1.49 10.51
C ASP A 197 15.44 -2.56 11.05
N ASN A 198 14.20 -2.18 11.38
CA ASN A 198 13.18 -3.12 11.82
C ASN A 198 12.82 -4.15 10.75
N ILE A 199 12.63 -3.74 9.49
CA ILE A 199 12.40 -4.67 8.37
C ILE A 199 13.57 -5.65 8.23
N THR A 200 14.80 -5.16 8.36
CA THR A 200 16.02 -5.99 8.27
C THR A 200 16.07 -6.99 9.42
N ALA A 201 15.80 -6.56 10.65
CA ALA A 201 15.79 -7.42 11.83
C ALA A 201 14.70 -8.51 11.77
N LEU A 202 13.56 -8.23 11.13
CA LEU A 202 12.45 -9.16 10.96
C LEU A 202 12.56 -10.05 9.71
N SER A 203 13.56 -9.83 8.86
CA SER A 203 13.72 -10.59 7.62
C SER A 203 14.60 -11.81 7.85
N ALA A 204 14.08 -12.98 7.49
CA ALA A 204 14.86 -14.21 7.45
C ALA A 204 16.09 -14.06 6.53
N PRO A 205 17.23 -14.70 6.86
CA PRO A 205 18.37 -14.77 5.95
C PRO A 205 17.94 -15.32 4.59
N ALA A 206 18.44 -14.76 3.49
CA ALA A 206 18.11 -15.20 2.13
C ALA A 206 18.64 -16.61 1.76
N ALA A 207 19.18 -17.35 2.73
CA ALA A 207 19.71 -18.70 2.52
C ALA A 207 18.59 -19.64 2.08
N GLY A 208 18.68 -20.15 0.85
CA GLY A 208 17.69 -21.05 0.27
C GLY A 208 16.70 -20.39 -0.70
N LEU A 209 16.75 -19.07 -0.88
CA LEU A 209 16.01 -18.39 -1.95
C LEU A 209 16.79 -18.42 -3.28
N PRO A 210 16.10 -18.49 -4.43
CA PRO A 210 16.72 -18.27 -5.73
C PRO A 210 17.51 -16.94 -5.75
N PRO A 211 18.65 -16.86 -6.45
CA PRO A 211 19.55 -15.69 -6.41
C PRO A 211 18.93 -14.37 -6.92
N ASN A 212 17.77 -14.41 -7.56
CA ASN A 212 17.05 -13.23 -8.06
C ASN A 212 15.79 -12.90 -7.24
N THR A 213 15.66 -13.45 -6.03
CA THR A 213 14.50 -13.22 -5.17
C THR A 213 14.61 -11.89 -4.45
N TRP A 214 13.72 -10.96 -4.80
CA TRP A 214 13.60 -9.68 -4.11
C TRP A 214 12.73 -9.87 -2.88
N THR A 215 13.27 -9.58 -1.70
CA THR A 215 12.54 -9.70 -0.42
C THR A 215 12.02 -8.35 0.08
N CYS A 216 12.50 -7.24 -0.46
CA CYS A 216 12.06 -5.90 -0.09
C CYS A 216 12.01 -4.97 -1.31
N ALA A 217 10.90 -4.27 -1.47
CA ALA A 217 10.72 -3.23 -2.47
C ALA A 217 10.38 -1.88 -1.79
N THR A 218 11.13 -0.84 -2.14
CA THR A 218 10.89 0.53 -1.68
C THR A 218 10.91 1.51 -2.85
N SER A 219 10.04 2.53 -2.83
CA SER A 219 10.08 3.59 -3.84
C SER A 219 10.93 4.77 -3.35
N ARG A 220 12.24 4.79 -3.64
CA ARG A 220 13.07 6.00 -3.49
C ARG A 220 13.11 6.77 -4.81
N ARG A 221 12.97 8.10 -4.77
CA ARG A 221 13.34 8.98 -5.89
C ARG A 221 14.86 9.04 -5.92
N THR A 222 15.50 8.66 -7.02
CA THR A 222 16.94 8.84 -7.22
C THR A 222 17.26 10.34 -7.29
N GLY A 223 17.53 10.96 -6.14
CA GLY A 223 18.17 12.25 -6.07
C GLY A 223 19.65 12.09 -6.40
N ARG A 224 20.09 12.59 -7.55
CA ARG A 224 21.51 12.82 -7.83
C ARG A 224 22.10 13.64 -6.69
N ARG A 225 23.05 13.07 -5.94
CA ARG A 225 23.99 13.85 -5.15
C ARG A 225 24.88 14.61 -6.13
N SER A 226 24.75 15.93 -6.13
CA SER A 226 25.80 16.86 -6.58
C SER A 226 26.81 17.05 -5.46
#